data_AF-A0A915BCT9-F1
#
_entry.id   AF-A0A915BCT9-F1
#
_cell.length_a   1.000
_cell.length_b   1.000
_cell.length_c   1.000
_cell.angle_alpha   90.00
_cell.angle_beta   90.00
_cell.angle_gamma   90.00
#
_symmetry.space_group_name_H-M   'P 1'
#
loop_
_entity.id
_entity.type
_entity.pdbx_description
1 polymer ?
#
loop_
_entity_poly.entity_id
_entity_poly.type
_entity_poly.pdbx_seq_one_letter_code
_entity_poly.pdbx_strand_id
1 'polypeptide(L)'
;MEDENDVKLKTRFHGQVLILYARIPLRLENLLASLREACKQAANQPITVKWIDEEGDPCTISSQRELDEALRLLHVNGEAELNIHVFLGIPALPGLPCNGEDKTVYRRGARRWKKFYHVNGHRFQAKRFNRRVQCFFCNDYIWGLGRQGYRCADCKLCVHKKCHRAVRRPCGDSSLAPVVVPSPSVPVIASRYNYEQIRGVGLDNHGFNESHIDARTSSREEEVSAREPAAEVGAESKKWTVSLDDFTLLTVIGRGSYAKVVQAEHKKTGVVYAIKIIKKQMFNDDEDIDWVQTEKSVFETASNHPFLVGLHSCFQTDSRLFFVIEFVPGGDLMFHMQRQRKLPEDHARFYSAEIILALHFLHSRGIIYRDLKLDNVLIDAEGHVKLTDYGMCKENIGPGDVTSTFCGTPNYIAPEILRGEDYGFSVDWWALGVLMYEMMAGRSPFDVVGMAGDAEQNTEDYLFQIILEKQIRIPRSLSVKAATVLKGFLNKDPSERLGCNEDIDEALEEMKTHAFFRNSIDWELLEARQVVPPYNPSVANDRDLQHFDTTFTDEAPTLTPDDPAVIERIDQSEFEGFEYINPLLMSKEDSV
;
A
#
# COMPACT_ATOMS: atom_id res chain seq x y z
N MET A 1 3.70 35.22 -8.22
CA MET A 1 3.94 35.33 -9.67
C MET A 1 4.05 33.91 -10.18
N GLU A 2 2.90 33.35 -10.53
CA GLU A 2 2.81 32.07 -11.20
C GLU A 2 3.29 32.28 -12.65
N ASP A 3 4.31 31.54 -13.08
CA ASP A 3 4.69 31.46 -14.49
C ASP A 3 3.58 30.68 -15.22
N GLU A 4 2.51 31.37 -15.62
CA GLU A 4 1.29 30.85 -16.28
C GLU A 4 1.52 30.22 -17.68
N ASN A 5 2.78 30.09 -18.15
CA ASN A 5 3.10 29.67 -19.52
C ASN A 5 3.96 28.40 -19.64
N ASP A 6 4.16 27.66 -18.53
CA ASP A 6 4.87 26.37 -18.56
C ASP A 6 3.88 25.21 -18.77
N VAL A 7 4.17 24.32 -19.73
CA VAL A 7 3.48 23.02 -19.86
C VAL A 7 4.13 22.02 -18.92
N LYS A 8 3.33 21.33 -18.13
CA LYS A 8 3.77 20.21 -17.31
C LYS A 8 3.88 18.96 -18.18
N LEU A 9 5.05 18.33 -18.18
CA LEU A 9 5.29 17.08 -18.91
C LEU A 9 5.39 15.94 -17.90
N LYS A 10 4.45 15.00 -17.97
CA LYS A 10 4.44 13.79 -17.14
C LYS A 10 5.03 12.65 -17.94
N THR A 11 6.33 12.44 -17.75
CA THR A 11 7.14 11.54 -18.56
C THR A 11 7.33 10.20 -17.87
N ARG A 12 7.05 9.09 -18.57
CA ARG A 12 7.29 7.73 -18.12
C ARG A 12 8.52 7.16 -18.79
N PHE A 13 9.45 6.63 -17.99
CA PHE A 13 10.69 6.02 -18.46
C PHE A 13 11.16 4.94 -17.48
N HIS A 14 11.38 3.71 -17.95
CA HIS A 14 12.00 2.60 -17.19
C HIS A 14 11.48 2.43 -15.73
N GLY A 15 10.18 2.31 -15.51
CA GLY A 15 9.67 2.12 -14.14
C GLY A 15 9.47 3.41 -13.33
N GLN A 16 9.73 4.60 -13.90
CA GLN A 16 9.66 5.89 -13.19
C GLN A 16 8.71 6.89 -13.85
N VAL A 17 8.19 7.82 -13.05
CA VAL A 17 7.45 9.01 -13.50
C VAL A 17 8.28 10.26 -13.22
N LEU A 18 8.65 10.97 -14.27
CA LEU A 18 9.43 12.20 -14.25
C LEU A 18 8.51 13.37 -14.59
N ILE A 19 8.40 14.34 -13.69
CA ILE A 19 7.65 15.58 -13.90
C ILE A 19 8.63 16.66 -14.33
N LEU A 20 8.48 17.13 -15.57
CA LEU A 20 9.24 18.25 -16.13
C LEU A 20 8.31 19.43 -16.39
N TYR A 21 8.91 20.61 -16.56
CA TYR A 21 8.20 21.84 -16.91
C TYR A 21 8.88 22.45 -18.13
N ALA A 22 8.11 22.72 -19.17
CA ALA A 22 8.62 23.19 -20.45
C ALA A 22 7.93 24.48 -20.87
N ARG A 23 8.73 25.50 -21.21
CA ARG A 23 8.22 26.80 -21.66
C ARG A 23 7.68 26.73 -23.08
N ILE A 24 6.54 27.39 -23.30
CA ILE A 24 5.98 27.62 -24.64
C ILE A 24 6.60 28.91 -25.23
N PRO A 25 6.93 28.96 -26.54
CA PRO A 25 6.81 27.89 -27.53
C PRO A 25 7.89 26.81 -27.36
N LEU A 26 7.46 25.54 -27.31
CA LEU A 26 8.34 24.41 -27.09
C LEU A 26 8.84 23.84 -28.41
N ARG A 27 10.15 23.96 -28.66
CA ARG A 27 10.81 23.35 -29.82
C ARG A 27 11.13 21.88 -29.56
N LEU A 28 11.00 21.04 -30.59
CA LEU A 28 11.25 19.60 -30.52
C LEU A 28 12.67 19.29 -30.03
N GLU A 29 13.68 20.02 -30.51
CA GLU A 29 15.07 19.84 -30.07
C GLU A 29 15.23 20.06 -28.55
N ASN A 30 14.56 21.07 -28.00
CA ASN A 30 14.58 21.38 -26.58
C ASN A 30 13.83 20.33 -25.75
N LEU A 31 12.68 19.85 -26.26
CA LEU A 31 11.94 18.76 -25.65
C LEU A 31 12.81 17.50 -25.57
N LEU A 32 13.40 17.07 -26.69
CA LEU A 32 14.24 15.89 -26.75
C LEU A 32 15.49 16.02 -25.86
N ALA A 33 16.13 17.20 -25.84
CA ALA A 33 17.25 17.46 -24.94
C ALA A 33 16.85 17.32 -23.46
N SER A 34 15.72 17.93 -23.07
CA SER A 34 15.20 17.87 -21.70
C SER A 34 14.84 16.44 -21.27
N LEU A 35 14.21 15.67 -22.18
CA LEU A 35 13.86 14.28 -21.93
C LEU A 35 15.10 13.40 -21.79
N ARG A 36 16.12 13.57 -22.64
CA ARG A 36 17.39 12.83 -22.51
C ARG A 36 18.07 13.13 -21.18
N GLU A 37 18.15 14.40 -20.80
CA GLU A 37 18.75 14.82 -19.53
C GLU A 37 17.99 14.21 -18.34
N ALA A 38 16.66 14.31 -18.33
CA ALA A 38 15.84 13.74 -17.25
C ALA A 38 15.95 12.22 -17.16
N CYS A 39 16.03 11.54 -18.31
CA CYS A 39 16.22 10.09 -18.40
C CYS A 39 17.68 9.65 -18.19
N LYS A 40 18.60 10.59 -17.88
CA LYS A 40 20.05 10.36 -17.71
C LYS A 40 20.71 9.67 -18.91
N GLN A 41 20.31 10.05 -20.13
CA GLN A 41 20.85 9.53 -21.37
C GLN A 41 21.88 10.48 -21.98
N ALA A 42 22.82 9.92 -22.77
CA ALA A 42 23.78 10.73 -23.52
C ALA A 42 23.06 11.64 -24.53
N ALA A 43 23.62 12.81 -24.83
CA ALA A 43 22.99 13.80 -25.70
C ALA A 43 22.65 13.27 -27.11
N ASN A 44 23.44 12.31 -27.60
CA ASN A 44 23.28 11.64 -28.89
C ASN A 44 22.52 10.32 -28.81
N GLN A 45 22.07 9.88 -27.62
CA GLN A 45 21.29 8.65 -27.47
C GLN A 45 19.98 8.80 -28.26
N PRO A 46 19.72 7.93 -29.24
CA PRO A 46 18.43 7.91 -29.92
C PRO A 46 17.34 7.55 -28.91
N ILE A 47 16.26 8.34 -28.92
CA ILE A 47 15.07 8.11 -28.12
C ILE A 47 13.84 8.26 -29.01
N THR A 48 12.82 7.45 -28.74
CA THR A 48 11.49 7.60 -29.31
C THR A 48 10.57 8.17 -28.25
N VAL A 49 9.85 9.23 -28.60
CA VAL A 49 8.93 9.93 -27.69
C VAL A 49 7.53 9.72 -28.21
N LYS A 50 6.65 9.21 -27.34
CA LYS A 50 5.23 9.07 -27.64
C LYS A 50 4.40 9.84 -26.62
N TRP A 51 3.38 10.54 -27.06
CA TRP A 51 2.37 11.11 -26.19
C TRP A 51 1.09 10.27 -26.28
N ILE A 52 0.26 10.35 -25.25
CA ILE A 52 -1.02 9.63 -25.20
C ILE A 52 -2.12 10.64 -25.50
N ASP A 53 -2.91 10.37 -26.54
CA ASP A 53 -4.07 11.18 -26.89
C ASP A 53 -5.28 10.89 -25.98
N GLU A 54 -6.42 11.53 -26.27
CA GLU A 54 -7.64 11.42 -25.46
C GLU A 54 -8.25 10.01 -25.52
N GLU A 55 -8.07 9.32 -26.64
CA GLU A 55 -8.50 7.95 -26.85
C GLU A 55 -7.57 6.92 -26.15
N GLY A 56 -6.45 7.38 -25.60
CA GLY A 56 -5.48 6.53 -24.91
C GLY A 56 -4.46 5.88 -25.83
N ASP A 57 -4.40 6.31 -27.09
CA ASP A 57 -3.51 5.76 -28.11
C ASP A 57 -2.14 6.45 -28.09
N PRO A 58 -1.03 5.68 -28.24
CA PRO A 58 0.31 6.24 -28.23
C PRO A 58 0.69 6.85 -29.58
N CYS A 59 0.62 8.17 -29.66
CA CYS A 59 1.02 8.97 -30.80
C CYS A 59 2.52 9.34 -30.74
N THR A 60 3.28 9.07 -31.81
CA THR A 60 4.72 9.38 -31.84
C THR A 60 4.97 10.87 -32.13
N ILE A 61 5.92 11.47 -31.40
CA ILE A 61 6.42 12.83 -31.66
C ILE A 61 7.79 12.72 -32.32
N SER A 62 7.81 12.81 -33.65
CA SER A 62 8.99 12.73 -34.51
C SER A 62 9.32 14.04 -35.24
N SER A 63 8.36 14.97 -35.32
CA SER A 63 8.50 16.25 -36.01
C SER A 63 7.95 17.42 -35.19
N GLN A 64 8.40 18.65 -35.48
CA GLN A 64 7.88 19.85 -34.81
C GLN A 64 6.36 19.99 -35.00
N ARG A 65 5.84 19.57 -36.15
CA ARG A 65 4.40 19.62 -36.46
C ARG A 65 3.56 18.72 -35.55
N GLU A 66 4.06 17.52 -35.23
CA GLU A 66 3.38 16.58 -34.31
C GLU A 66 3.42 17.10 -32.87
N LEU A 67 4.54 17.73 -32.47
CA LEU A 67 4.63 18.39 -31.16
C LEU A 67 3.66 19.57 -31.05
N ASP A 68 3.60 20.42 -32.09
CA ASP A 68 2.69 21.56 -32.13
C ASP A 68 1.22 21.11 -32.06
N GLU A 69 0.87 19.99 -32.71
CA GLU A 69 -0.48 19.42 -32.65
C GLU A 69 -0.82 18.84 -31.28
N ALA A 70 0.11 18.09 -30.66
CA ALA A 70 -0.07 17.59 -29.29
C ALA A 70 -0.30 18.73 -28.29
N LEU A 71 0.47 19.82 -28.42
CA LEU A 71 0.29 21.02 -27.60
C LEU A 71 -1.03 21.74 -27.90
N ARG A 72 -1.45 21.80 -29.17
CA ARG A 72 -2.73 22.39 -29.56
C ARG A 72 -3.90 21.63 -28.93
N LEU A 73 -3.88 20.29 -29.00
CA LEU A 73 -4.91 19.43 -28.41
C LEU A 73 -4.97 19.59 -26.89
N LEU A 74 -3.82 19.57 -26.20
CA LEU A 74 -3.73 19.86 -24.77
C LEU A 74 -4.48 21.16 -24.38
N HIS A 75 -4.25 22.26 -25.13
CA HIS A 75 -4.91 23.54 -24.87
C HIS A 75 -6.41 23.53 -25.18
N VAL A 76 -6.82 22.88 -26.28
CA VAL A 76 -8.23 22.81 -26.68
C VAL A 76 -9.04 22.01 -25.66
N ASN A 77 -8.44 20.98 -25.07
CA ASN A 77 -9.10 20.07 -24.14
C ASN A 77 -9.04 20.57 -22.69
N GLY A 78 -8.35 21.70 -22.44
CA GLY A 78 -8.21 22.28 -21.11
C GLY A 78 -7.31 21.46 -20.16
N GLU A 79 -6.48 20.58 -20.71
CA GLU A 79 -5.59 19.73 -19.93
C GLU A 79 -4.37 20.51 -19.44
N ALA A 80 -3.97 20.28 -18.20
CA ALA A 80 -2.82 20.95 -17.58
C ALA A 80 -1.49 20.20 -17.76
N GLU A 81 -1.50 18.96 -18.28
CA GLU A 81 -0.30 18.12 -18.39
C GLU A 81 -0.26 17.25 -19.64
N LEU A 82 0.89 17.21 -20.32
CA LEU A 82 1.13 16.32 -21.46
C LEU A 82 1.74 15.00 -20.95
N ASN A 83 1.05 13.89 -21.18
CA ASN A 83 1.51 12.55 -20.81
C ASN A 83 2.46 11.99 -21.89
N ILE A 84 3.71 11.73 -21.51
CA ILE A 84 4.79 11.33 -22.42
C ILE A 84 5.38 9.99 -21.99
N HIS A 85 5.70 9.13 -22.95
CA HIS A 85 6.51 7.94 -22.78
C HIS A 85 7.80 8.07 -23.59
N VAL A 86 8.92 7.72 -22.96
CA VAL A 86 10.24 7.73 -23.61
C VAL A 86 10.75 6.30 -23.72
N PHE A 87 11.21 5.93 -24.91
CA PHE A 87 11.84 4.64 -25.20
C PHE A 87 13.24 4.86 -25.75
N LEU A 88 14.15 3.93 -25.44
CA LEU A 88 15.51 3.97 -25.98
C LEU A 88 15.52 3.40 -27.41
N GLY A 89 16.20 4.09 -28.31
CA GLY A 89 16.31 3.71 -29.72
C GLY A 89 15.22 4.31 -30.61
N ILE A 90 15.21 3.84 -31.87
CA ILE A 90 14.22 4.17 -32.90
C ILE A 90 13.63 2.82 -33.35
N PRO A 91 12.31 2.73 -33.59
CA PRO A 91 11.70 1.50 -34.08
C PRO A 91 12.29 1.10 -35.45
N ALA A 92 12.34 -0.20 -35.72
CA ALA A 92 12.96 -0.74 -36.94
C ALA A 92 12.28 -0.25 -38.22
N LEU A 93 10.95 -0.02 -38.16
CA LEU A 93 10.14 0.54 -39.24
C LEU A 93 9.08 1.49 -38.63
N PRO A 94 8.60 2.50 -39.38
CA PRO A 94 7.47 3.33 -38.98
C PRO A 94 6.24 2.47 -38.63
N GLY A 95 5.62 2.75 -37.48
CA GLY A 95 4.42 2.03 -37.00
C GLY A 95 4.71 0.77 -36.17
N LEU A 96 5.97 0.34 -36.02
CA LEU A 96 6.35 -0.74 -35.11
C LEU A 96 6.70 -0.21 -33.70
N PRO A 97 6.56 -1.04 -32.66
CA PRO A 97 6.98 -0.69 -31.30
C PRO A 97 8.51 -0.61 -31.18
N CYS A 98 8.98 0.23 -30.25
CA CYS A 98 10.39 0.31 -29.86
C CYS A 98 10.82 -0.89 -29.00
N ASN A 99 12.12 -1.09 -28.83
CA ASN A 99 12.60 -2.09 -27.89
C ASN A 99 12.23 -1.69 -26.45
N GLY A 100 11.57 -2.59 -25.71
CA GLY A 100 10.97 -2.30 -24.40
C GLY A 100 9.61 -1.56 -24.45
N GLU A 101 9.08 -1.30 -25.65
CA GLU A 101 7.69 -0.88 -25.84
C GLU A 101 6.81 -2.11 -26.02
N ASP A 102 5.98 -2.40 -25.02
CA ASP A 102 4.87 -3.34 -25.15
C ASP A 102 3.55 -2.58 -24.95
N LYS A 103 2.43 -3.19 -25.36
CA LYS A 103 1.08 -2.62 -25.11
C LYS A 103 0.79 -2.46 -23.61
N THR A 104 1.64 -3.02 -22.73
CA THR A 104 1.49 -2.97 -21.29
C THR A 104 2.09 -1.72 -20.64
N VAL A 105 3.03 -1.06 -21.31
CA VAL A 105 3.65 0.17 -20.81
C VAL A 105 2.65 1.34 -20.73
N TYR A 106 1.62 1.33 -21.59
CA TYR A 106 0.53 2.34 -21.60
C TYR A 106 -0.61 2.01 -20.64
N ARG A 107 -0.56 0.85 -19.99
CA ARG A 107 -1.60 0.39 -19.05
C ARG A 107 -1.62 1.21 -17.77
N ARG A 108 -2.83 1.45 -17.26
CA ARG A 108 -3.11 2.10 -15.99
C ARG A 108 -3.28 1.04 -14.88
N GLY A 109 -2.30 0.16 -14.70
CA GLY A 109 -2.32 -0.89 -13.66
C GLY A 109 -1.58 -0.53 -12.37
N ALA A 110 -1.73 -1.39 -11.35
CA ALA A 110 -1.16 -1.23 -10.00
C ALA A 110 0.35 -1.40 -9.96
N ARG A 111 1.06 -0.36 -10.39
CA ARG A 111 2.49 -0.20 -10.18
C ARG A 111 2.73 1.10 -9.45
N ARG A 112 3.41 1.05 -8.31
CA ARG A 112 3.83 2.25 -7.56
C ARG A 112 5.09 2.80 -8.23
N TRP A 113 4.92 3.73 -9.18
CA TRP A 113 6.04 4.34 -9.90
C TRP A 113 6.71 5.41 -9.05
N LYS A 114 8.04 5.38 -8.94
CA LYS A 114 8.80 6.45 -8.27
C LYS A 114 8.61 7.77 -9.03
N LYS A 115 8.12 8.80 -8.33
CA LYS A 115 7.82 10.13 -8.90
C LYS A 115 8.91 11.15 -8.57
N PHE A 116 9.55 11.70 -9.60
CA PHE A 116 10.58 12.73 -9.48
C PHE A 116 10.14 14.04 -10.14
N TYR A 117 10.37 15.16 -9.47
CA TYR A 117 10.15 16.52 -10.00
C TYR A 117 11.50 17.09 -10.42
N HIS A 118 11.68 17.32 -11.73
CA HIS A 118 12.91 17.85 -12.29
C HIS A 118 12.88 19.37 -12.31
N VAL A 119 13.80 20.01 -11.59
CA VAL A 119 13.96 21.48 -11.59
C VAL A 119 15.45 21.83 -11.55
N ASN A 120 15.96 22.52 -12.57
CA ASN A 120 17.36 22.97 -12.66
C ASN A 120 18.39 21.86 -12.31
N GLY A 121 18.20 20.68 -12.88
CA GLY A 121 19.04 19.50 -12.66
C GLY A 121 18.80 18.74 -11.34
N HIS A 122 17.96 19.25 -10.44
CA HIS A 122 17.57 18.53 -9.23
C HIS A 122 16.47 17.51 -9.53
N ARG A 123 16.57 16.32 -8.95
CA ARG A 123 15.50 15.31 -8.95
C ARG A 123 14.81 15.29 -7.59
N PHE A 124 13.84 16.17 -7.42
CA PHE A 124 13.11 16.32 -6.17
C PHE A 124 12.11 15.18 -5.99
N GLN A 125 12.16 14.54 -4.82
CA GLN A 125 11.16 13.57 -4.38
C GLN A 125 10.43 14.13 -3.17
N ALA A 126 9.12 13.84 -3.08
CA ALA A 126 8.35 14.13 -1.88
C ALA A 126 8.92 13.34 -0.69
N LYS A 127 9.18 14.04 0.42
CA LYS A 127 9.71 13.47 1.66
C LYS A 127 9.01 14.07 2.87
N ARG A 128 8.89 13.27 3.92
CA ARG A 128 8.51 13.71 5.25
C ARG A 128 9.77 13.93 6.09
N PHE A 129 9.85 15.04 6.80
CA PHE A 129 10.99 15.35 7.64
C PHE A 129 10.63 15.15 9.12
N ASN A 130 11.28 14.19 9.78
CA ASN A 130 11.08 13.89 11.20
C ASN A 130 11.80 14.88 12.15
N ARG A 131 12.69 15.73 11.61
CA ARG A 131 13.44 16.77 12.33
C ARG A 131 13.19 18.16 11.71
N ARG A 132 13.57 19.23 12.42
CA ARG A 132 13.52 20.59 11.89
C ARG A 132 14.52 20.72 10.74
N VAL A 133 14.02 20.69 9.51
CA VAL A 133 14.81 20.87 8.29
C VAL A 133 14.50 22.24 7.72
N GLN A 134 15.51 23.04 7.44
CA GLN A 134 15.35 24.37 6.84
C GLN A 134 15.17 24.25 5.32
N CYS A 135 14.18 24.94 4.78
CA CYS A 135 13.97 25.04 3.34
C CYS A 135 15.08 25.89 2.72
N PHE A 136 15.78 25.34 1.73
CA PHE A 136 16.87 26.02 1.04
C PHE A 136 16.45 27.34 0.36
N PHE A 137 15.19 27.44 -0.07
CA PHE A 137 14.72 28.60 -0.83
C PHE A 137 14.24 29.74 0.06
N CYS A 138 13.28 29.49 0.97
CA CYS A 138 12.70 30.55 1.79
C CYS A 138 13.38 30.74 3.15
N ASN A 139 14.36 29.88 3.49
CA ASN A 139 15.05 29.84 4.78
C ASN A 139 14.15 29.63 6.01
N ASP A 140 12.85 29.37 5.81
CA ASP A 140 11.95 28.95 6.88
C ASP A 140 12.07 27.44 7.10
N TYR A 141 11.72 26.97 8.29
CA TYR A 141 11.67 25.55 8.57
C TYR A 141 10.57 24.89 7.73
N ILE A 142 10.77 23.63 7.40
CA ILE A 142 9.71 22.78 6.84
C ILE A 142 8.86 22.32 8.04
N TRP A 143 7.87 23.12 8.39
CA TRP A 143 6.93 22.92 9.51
C TRP A 143 5.47 23.05 9.04
N GLY A 144 4.51 22.54 9.83
CA GLY A 144 3.07 22.47 9.51
C GLY A 144 2.51 21.04 9.51
N LEU A 145 1.18 20.91 9.36
CA LEU A 145 0.49 19.62 9.21
C LEU A 145 1.19 18.79 8.12
N GLY A 146 1.73 17.63 8.52
CA GLY A 146 2.44 16.69 7.66
C GLY A 146 3.98 16.74 7.67
N ARG A 147 4.66 17.85 8.01
CA ARG A 147 6.13 18.01 7.87
C ARG A 147 6.68 17.57 6.48
N GLN A 148 5.89 17.75 5.42
CA GLN A 148 6.24 17.27 4.08
C GLN A 148 6.93 18.37 3.25
N GLY A 149 8.01 18.03 2.58
CA GLY A 149 8.70 18.88 1.61
C GLY A 149 9.33 18.02 0.51
N TYR A 150 10.15 18.61 -0.33
CA TYR A 150 10.89 17.91 -1.36
C TYR A 150 12.36 17.79 -0.97
N ARG A 151 12.95 16.62 -1.20
CA ARG A 151 14.39 16.37 -1.08
C ARG A 151 14.95 15.96 -2.43
N CYS A 152 16.02 16.61 -2.87
CA CYS A 152 16.73 16.21 -4.08
C CYS A 152 17.39 14.85 -3.84
N ALA A 153 17.11 13.87 -4.71
CA ALA A 153 17.69 12.53 -4.61
C ALA A 153 19.22 12.55 -4.77
N ASP A 154 19.75 13.50 -5.55
CA ASP A 154 21.16 13.61 -5.90
C ASP A 154 21.95 14.41 -4.86
N CYS A 155 21.62 15.69 -4.63
CA CYS A 155 22.39 16.56 -3.72
C CYS A 155 21.80 16.68 -2.29
N LYS A 156 20.69 15.98 -2.02
CA LYS A 156 19.98 15.99 -0.72
C LYS A 156 19.44 17.35 -0.26
N LEU A 157 19.44 18.38 -1.12
CA LEU A 157 18.85 19.69 -0.87
C LEU A 157 17.36 19.57 -0.56
N CYS A 158 16.90 20.24 0.50
CA CYS A 158 15.53 20.18 0.99
C CYS A 158 14.79 21.51 0.79
N VAL A 159 13.54 21.47 0.34
CA VAL A 159 12.67 22.64 0.13
C VAL A 159 11.22 22.32 0.45
N HIS A 160 10.38 23.33 0.70
CA HIS A 160 8.93 23.10 0.72
C HIS A 160 8.42 22.68 -0.68
N LYS A 161 7.29 21.96 -0.72
CA LYS A 161 6.61 21.62 -1.98
C LYS A 161 6.32 22.86 -2.82
N LYS A 162 5.89 23.98 -2.23
CA LYS A 162 5.67 25.25 -2.95
C LYS A 162 6.95 25.93 -3.43
N CYS A 163 8.10 25.59 -2.86
CA CYS A 163 9.37 26.28 -3.10
C CYS A 163 10.27 25.61 -4.14
N HIS A 164 10.01 24.35 -4.52
CA HIS A 164 10.93 23.58 -5.38
C HIS A 164 11.17 24.22 -6.75
N ARG A 165 10.13 24.78 -7.40
CA ARG A 165 10.26 25.48 -8.69
C ARG A 165 11.05 26.78 -8.59
N ALA A 166 11.19 27.34 -7.39
CA ALA A 166 11.91 28.59 -7.17
C ALA A 166 13.42 28.40 -6.95
N VAL A 167 13.89 27.15 -6.88
CA VAL A 167 15.32 26.83 -6.73
C VAL A 167 16.04 27.09 -8.06
N ARG A 168 16.74 28.22 -8.16
CA ARG A 168 17.51 28.61 -9.36
C ARG A 168 18.91 27.99 -9.45
N ARG A 169 19.41 27.46 -8.33
CA ARG A 169 20.76 26.91 -8.25
C ARG A 169 20.82 25.52 -8.92
N PRO A 170 21.75 25.27 -9.84
CA PRO A 170 21.90 23.96 -10.46
C PRO A 170 22.31 22.90 -9.43
N CYS A 171 21.87 21.66 -9.63
CA CYS A 171 22.26 20.55 -8.76
C CYS A 171 23.76 20.25 -8.89
N GLY A 172 24.45 20.05 -7.75
CA GLY A 172 25.87 19.69 -7.72
C GLY A 172 26.87 20.85 -7.63
N ASP A 173 26.41 22.11 -7.60
CA ASP A 173 27.28 23.25 -7.32
C ASP A 173 27.61 23.28 -5.82
N SER A 174 28.83 22.93 -5.42
CA SER A 174 29.28 22.71 -4.02
C SER A 174 29.82 23.96 -3.33
N SER A 175 29.17 25.10 -3.53
CA SER A 175 29.60 26.40 -3.02
C SER A 175 28.97 26.86 -1.69
N LEU A 176 28.18 26.05 -0.96
CA LEU A 176 27.83 26.22 0.47
C LEU A 176 26.99 25.01 0.92
N ALA A 177 27.54 24.19 1.83
CA ALA A 177 26.75 23.24 2.61
C ALA A 177 25.78 24.03 3.53
N PRO A 178 24.58 23.51 3.84
CA PRO A 178 23.74 24.15 4.84
C PRO A 178 24.52 24.25 6.16
N VAL A 179 24.65 25.46 6.67
CA VAL A 179 25.23 25.74 7.99
C VAL A 179 24.33 25.07 9.02
N VAL A 180 24.75 23.90 9.50
CA VAL A 180 24.26 23.36 10.76
C VAL A 180 24.77 24.32 11.83
N VAL A 181 23.88 25.17 12.37
CA VAL A 181 24.22 26.01 13.51
C VAL A 181 24.48 25.08 14.69
N PRO A 182 25.71 25.02 15.26
CA PRO A 182 25.98 24.16 16.40
C PRO A 182 25.46 24.81 17.68
N SER A 183 24.75 24.06 18.53
CA SER A 183 24.75 24.34 19.97
C SER A 183 26.10 23.89 20.58
N PRO A 184 26.57 24.50 21.69
CA PRO A 184 27.99 24.59 22.02
C PRO A 184 28.62 23.28 22.53
N SER A 185 29.54 22.71 21.72
CA SER A 185 30.97 22.37 21.95
C SER A 185 31.40 21.91 23.39
N VAL A 186 32.14 20.81 23.70
CA VAL A 186 33.36 20.11 23.17
C VAL A 186 33.66 18.86 24.09
N PRO A 187 34.51 17.83 23.80
CA PRO A 187 35.36 17.53 22.62
C PRO A 187 35.19 16.17 21.93
N VAL A 188 35.65 16.22 20.68
CA VAL A 188 36.02 15.16 19.73
C VAL A 188 37.46 14.67 20.00
N ILE A 189 37.77 13.39 19.69
CA ILE A 189 39.05 13.01 19.07
C ILE A 189 38.76 12.18 17.81
N ALA A 190 39.35 12.65 16.71
CA ALA A 190 39.28 12.14 15.34
C ALA A 190 40.02 10.80 15.18
N SER A 191 39.74 9.99 14.16
CA SER A 191 40.31 10.06 12.80
C SER A 191 40.15 8.63 12.23
N ARG A 192 40.11 8.27 10.94
CA ARG A 192 40.59 8.84 9.67
C ARG A 192 40.34 7.76 8.60
N TYR A 193 40.09 8.17 7.35
CA TYR A 193 40.27 7.39 6.09
C TYR A 193 39.33 6.19 5.84
N ASN A 194 39.02 5.79 4.61
CA ASN A 194 38.86 6.44 3.30
C ASN A 194 38.09 5.41 2.46
N TYR A 195 37.19 5.88 1.61
CA TYR A 195 36.46 5.07 0.63
C TYR A 195 37.35 4.85 -0.59
N GLU A 196 37.40 3.64 -1.16
CA GLU A 196 37.67 3.49 -2.60
C GLU A 196 37.19 2.14 -3.18
N GLN A 197 36.30 2.28 -4.17
CA GLN A 197 36.16 1.49 -5.41
C GLN A 197 35.74 0.02 -5.38
N ILE A 198 34.69 -0.30 -6.15
CA ILE A 198 34.65 -1.18 -7.35
C ILE A 198 33.15 -1.40 -7.72
N ARG A 199 32.65 -0.83 -8.83
CA ARG A 199 32.31 -1.51 -10.11
C ARG A 199 31.62 -2.87 -9.88
N GLY A 200 30.33 -3.04 -10.17
CA GLY A 200 29.74 -2.97 -11.51
C GLY A 200 29.39 -4.39 -11.99
N VAL A 201 28.32 -4.50 -12.80
CA VAL A 201 27.80 -5.73 -13.45
C VAL A 201 27.02 -6.64 -12.49
N GLY A 202 25.83 -7.13 -12.77
CA GLY A 202 24.95 -7.11 -13.94
C GLY A 202 23.67 -7.88 -13.56
N LEU A 203 22.71 -7.79 -14.47
CA LEU A 203 21.43 -8.52 -14.62
C LEU A 203 21.50 -9.97 -14.04
N ASP A 204 20.45 -10.60 -13.46
CA ASP A 204 19.24 -11.10 -14.11
C ASP A 204 18.22 -11.58 -13.05
N ASN A 205 16.94 -11.63 -13.42
CA ASN A 205 15.88 -12.37 -12.73
C ASN A 205 16.19 -13.89 -12.71
N HIS A 206 16.10 -14.53 -11.54
CA HIS A 206 15.54 -15.87 -11.27
C HIS A 206 15.88 -16.26 -9.82
N GLY A 207 14.89 -16.53 -8.97
CA GLY A 207 15.19 -16.85 -7.56
C GLY A 207 14.07 -17.42 -6.70
N PHE A 208 13.04 -18.06 -7.27
CA PHE A 208 12.37 -19.17 -6.58
C PHE A 208 12.58 -20.40 -7.45
N ASN A 209 13.59 -21.19 -7.11
CA ASN A 209 13.73 -22.54 -7.60
C ASN A 209 14.21 -23.41 -6.45
N GLU A 210 13.35 -24.32 -6.01
CA GLU A 210 13.70 -25.39 -5.07
C GLU A 210 14.61 -26.40 -5.77
N SER A 211 15.67 -26.83 -5.09
CA SER A 211 16.07 -28.24 -5.06
C SER A 211 17.15 -28.49 -4.01
N HIS A 212 16.82 -29.41 -3.12
CA HIS A 212 17.64 -30.39 -2.40
C HIS A 212 19.18 -30.28 -2.44
N ILE A 213 19.78 -30.28 -1.24
CA ILE A 213 20.94 -31.14 -0.93
C ILE A 213 20.78 -31.71 0.49
N ASP A 214 20.59 -33.04 0.56
CA ASP A 214 20.90 -33.87 1.73
C ASP A 214 22.40 -33.85 2.01
N ALA A 215 22.80 -33.73 3.29
CA ALA A 215 23.77 -34.65 3.90
C ALA A 215 24.19 -34.23 5.32
N ARG A 216 23.93 -35.16 6.24
CA ARG A 216 24.81 -35.64 7.32
C ARG A 216 24.91 -34.82 8.60
N THR A 217 24.12 -35.29 9.57
CA THR A 217 24.59 -35.77 10.89
C THR A 217 26.02 -35.41 11.28
N SER A 218 26.14 -34.55 12.29
CA SER A 218 27.15 -34.71 13.34
C SER A 218 26.63 -34.10 14.63
N SER A 219 26.14 -34.96 15.50
CA SER A 219 26.05 -34.78 16.95
C SER A 219 27.34 -34.19 17.51
N ARG A 220 27.24 -33.08 18.26
CA ARG A 220 28.20 -32.75 19.30
C ARG A 220 27.47 -32.12 20.50
N GLU A 221 27.38 -32.94 21.53
CA GLU A 221 27.12 -32.60 22.91
C GLU A 221 28.30 -31.79 23.46
N GLU A 222 28.04 -30.64 24.09
CA GLU A 222 28.88 -30.05 25.15
C GLU A 222 27.92 -29.33 26.11
N GLU A 223 27.49 -30.01 27.17
CA GLU A 223 28.05 -30.01 28.53
C GLU A 223 27.72 -28.77 29.38
N VAL A 224 26.93 -29.07 30.41
CA VAL A 224 26.40 -28.18 31.45
C VAL A 224 27.48 -27.94 32.51
N SER A 225 27.81 -26.68 32.78
CA SER A 225 28.56 -26.30 33.99
C SER A 225 27.72 -25.36 34.85
N ALA A 226 27.12 -25.93 35.89
CA ALA A 226 26.38 -25.23 36.93
C ALA A 226 27.30 -24.38 37.82
N ARG A 227 26.95 -23.10 38.01
CA ARG A 227 27.29 -22.30 39.20
C ARG A 227 26.17 -21.29 39.49
N GLU A 228 25.58 -21.40 40.68
CA GLU A 228 24.73 -20.39 41.34
C GLU A 228 25.34 -20.05 42.72
N PRO A 229 24.86 -19.01 43.44
CA PRO A 229 24.67 -17.63 43.00
C PRO A 229 25.32 -16.64 44.00
N ALA A 230 25.59 -15.41 43.57
CA ALA A 230 25.87 -14.31 44.50
C ALA A 230 24.87 -13.19 44.24
N ALA A 231 24.09 -12.89 45.27
CA ALA A 231 23.04 -11.89 45.26
C ALA A 231 23.63 -10.46 45.21
N GLU A 232 23.18 -9.67 44.23
CA GLU A 232 23.15 -8.21 44.35
C GLU A 232 21.78 -7.69 43.94
N VAL A 233 21.20 -6.94 44.86
CA VAL A 233 19.89 -6.30 44.78
C VAL A 233 20.06 -5.00 44.02
N GLY A 234 19.57 -4.97 42.78
CA GLY A 234 19.36 -3.77 42.00
C GLY A 234 18.11 -3.98 41.15
N ALA A 235 16.97 -3.50 41.64
CA ALA A 235 15.72 -3.51 40.90
C ALA A 235 15.80 -2.49 39.75
N GLU A 236 16.48 -2.85 38.67
CA GLU A 236 16.20 -2.28 37.36
C GLU A 236 14.86 -2.84 36.90
N SER A 237 13.90 -1.96 36.64
CA SER A 237 12.66 -2.33 35.96
C SER A 237 13.01 -3.02 34.65
N LYS A 238 13.00 -4.36 34.62
CA LYS A 238 13.17 -5.12 33.39
C LYS A 238 12.12 -4.62 32.41
N LYS A 239 12.58 -3.96 31.36
CA LYS A 239 11.74 -3.57 30.22
C LYS A 239 11.35 -4.90 29.55
N TRP A 240 10.16 -5.40 29.88
CA TRP A 240 9.66 -6.66 29.33
C TRP A 240 9.64 -6.52 27.80
N THR A 241 10.45 -7.33 27.12
CA THR A 241 10.59 -7.34 25.67
C THR A 241 10.00 -8.66 25.18
N VAL A 242 8.88 -8.58 24.47
CA VAL A 242 8.26 -9.75 23.83
C VAL A 242 9.14 -10.19 22.67
N SER A 243 9.32 -11.50 22.50
CA SER A 243 10.18 -12.11 21.48
C SER A 243 9.55 -13.36 20.90
N LEU A 244 10.17 -13.93 19.85
CA LEU A 244 9.72 -15.19 19.28
C LEU A 244 9.78 -16.36 20.28
N ASP A 245 10.72 -16.30 21.23
CA ASP A 245 10.90 -17.35 22.24
C ASP A 245 9.75 -17.41 23.25
N ASP A 246 8.91 -16.38 23.32
CA ASP A 246 7.70 -16.37 24.16
C ASP A 246 6.55 -17.16 23.51
N PHE A 247 6.69 -17.59 22.25
CA PHE A 247 5.65 -18.28 21.49
C PHE A 247 6.06 -19.68 21.05
N THR A 248 5.09 -20.58 21.01
CA THR A 248 5.19 -21.88 20.35
C THR A 248 4.48 -21.78 19.00
N LEU A 249 5.22 -21.87 17.90
CA LEU A 249 4.64 -21.84 16.55
C LEU A 249 3.94 -23.18 16.26
N LEU A 250 2.65 -23.12 15.89
CA LEU A 250 1.81 -24.31 15.73
C LEU A 250 1.70 -24.74 14.27
N THR A 251 1.22 -23.86 13.39
CA THR A 251 1.10 -24.16 11.95
C THR A 251 1.05 -22.88 11.11
N VAL A 252 1.30 -23.00 9.81
CA VAL A 252 1.11 -21.90 8.85
C VAL A 252 -0.37 -21.81 8.48
N ILE A 253 -0.94 -20.62 8.60
CA ILE A 253 -2.37 -20.38 8.32
C ILE A 253 -2.60 -19.51 7.08
N GLY A 254 -1.56 -18.89 6.54
CA GLY A 254 -1.66 -18.14 5.30
C GLY A 254 -0.34 -17.59 4.80
N ARG A 255 -0.34 -17.21 3.52
CA ARG A 255 0.75 -16.51 2.84
C ARG A 255 0.18 -15.36 2.02
N GLY A 256 0.76 -14.18 2.18
CA GLY A 256 0.53 -13.03 1.31
C GLY A 256 1.77 -12.73 0.47
N SER A 257 1.69 -11.70 -0.38
CA SER A 257 2.79 -11.27 -1.25
C SER A 257 4.07 -10.90 -0.48
N TYR A 258 3.92 -10.45 0.77
CA TYR A 258 5.03 -9.95 1.60
C TYR A 258 5.14 -10.62 2.97
N ALA A 259 4.19 -11.48 3.34
CA ALA A 259 4.08 -12.00 4.70
C ALA A 259 3.77 -13.49 4.74
N LYS A 260 4.33 -14.18 5.74
CA LYS A 260 3.89 -15.52 6.17
C LYS A 260 3.11 -15.35 7.47
N VAL A 261 1.95 -15.99 7.58
CA VAL A 261 1.11 -15.92 8.78
C VAL A 261 1.07 -17.30 9.45
N VAL A 262 1.38 -17.33 10.74
CA VAL A 262 1.55 -18.55 11.53
C VAL A 262 0.64 -18.48 12.76
N GLN A 263 -0.13 -19.53 13.04
CA GLN A 263 -0.81 -19.68 14.32
C GLN A 263 0.24 -20.02 15.39
N ALA A 264 0.18 -19.32 16.53
CA ALA A 264 1.13 -19.49 17.61
C ALA A 264 0.46 -19.41 18.97
N GLU A 265 0.97 -20.16 19.93
CA GLU A 265 0.50 -20.15 21.31
C GLU A 265 1.50 -19.40 22.19
N HIS A 266 1.03 -18.43 22.97
CA HIS A 266 1.87 -17.75 23.95
C HIS A 266 2.16 -18.69 25.12
N LYS A 267 3.44 -18.99 25.37
CA LYS A 267 3.87 -20.07 26.27
C LYS A 267 3.42 -19.89 27.72
N LYS A 268 3.24 -18.66 28.18
CA LYS A 268 2.85 -18.36 29.57
C LYS A 268 1.34 -18.43 29.79
N THR A 269 0.57 -17.87 28.85
CA THR A 269 -0.89 -17.71 29.01
C THR A 269 -1.67 -18.82 28.32
N GLY A 270 -1.06 -19.57 27.40
CA GLY A 270 -1.74 -20.59 26.58
C GLY A 270 -2.68 -20.01 25.53
N VAL A 271 -2.73 -18.67 25.39
CA VAL A 271 -3.59 -17.97 24.43
C VAL A 271 -3.03 -18.11 23.02
N VAL A 272 -3.94 -18.34 22.06
CA VAL A 272 -3.62 -18.51 20.64
C VAL A 272 -3.68 -17.16 19.93
N TYR A 273 -2.65 -16.89 19.13
CA TYR A 273 -2.49 -15.69 18.30
C TYR A 273 -2.17 -16.09 16.86
N ALA A 274 -2.38 -15.15 15.94
CA ALA A 274 -1.77 -15.19 14.62
C ALA A 274 -0.53 -14.29 14.62
N ILE A 275 0.58 -14.77 14.08
CA ILE A 275 1.82 -14.01 13.92
C ILE A 275 2.05 -13.77 12.44
N LYS A 276 1.95 -12.51 12.00
CA LYS A 276 2.30 -12.06 10.66
C LYS A 276 3.80 -11.75 10.63
N ILE A 277 4.53 -12.41 9.75
CA ILE A 277 6.00 -12.41 9.68
C ILE A 277 6.44 -11.86 8.34
N ILE A 278 7.21 -10.78 8.36
CA ILE A 278 7.68 -10.08 7.15
C ILE A 278 9.21 -10.03 7.15
N LYS A 279 9.84 -10.34 6.02
CA LYS A 279 11.31 -10.31 5.90
C LYS A 279 11.79 -8.87 5.68
N LYS A 280 12.78 -8.43 6.46
CA LYS A 280 13.35 -7.08 6.39
C LYS A 280 14.00 -6.77 5.04
N GLN A 281 14.57 -7.77 4.37
CA GLN A 281 15.16 -7.64 3.02
C GLN A 281 14.17 -7.16 1.93
N MET A 282 12.87 -7.19 2.22
CA MET A 282 11.85 -6.71 1.29
C MET A 282 11.75 -5.18 1.30
N PHE A 283 12.22 -4.54 2.37
CA PHE A 283 12.28 -3.08 2.50
C PHE A 283 13.63 -2.60 1.97
N ASN A 284 13.64 -2.13 0.72
CA ASN A 284 14.88 -1.69 0.05
C ASN A 284 14.92 -0.17 -0.16
N ASP A 285 13.82 0.53 0.13
CA ASP A 285 13.69 1.98 -0.01
C ASP A 285 12.91 2.59 1.17
N ASP A 286 13.19 3.87 1.50
CA ASP A 286 12.52 4.64 2.56
C ASP A 286 10.95 4.55 2.55
N GLU A 287 10.34 4.31 1.38
CA GLU A 287 8.87 4.23 1.25
C GLU A 287 8.26 2.93 1.80
N ASP A 288 9.05 1.85 1.87
CA ASP A 288 8.59 0.57 2.39
C ASP A 288 8.64 0.56 3.93
N ILE A 289 9.47 1.40 4.55
CA ILE A 289 9.53 1.57 6.02
C ILE A 289 8.36 2.41 6.54
N ASP A 290 7.99 3.47 5.81
CA ASP A 290 6.78 4.26 6.10
C ASP A 290 5.52 3.35 6.14
N TRP A 291 5.48 2.31 5.30
CA TRP A 291 4.41 1.32 5.26
C TRP A 291 4.32 0.49 6.55
N VAL A 292 5.44 -0.03 7.07
CA VAL A 292 5.47 -0.79 8.33
C VAL A 292 4.98 0.07 9.49
N GLN A 293 5.39 1.33 9.53
CA GLN A 293 5.02 2.27 10.59
C GLN A 293 3.54 2.63 10.53
N THR A 294 2.99 2.84 9.32
CA THR A 294 1.54 3.02 9.13
C THR A 294 0.78 1.77 9.57
N GLU A 295 1.19 0.57 9.16
CA GLU A 295 0.50 -0.66 9.56
C GLU A 295 0.45 -0.81 11.09
N LYS A 296 1.58 -0.57 11.79
CA LYS A 296 1.64 -0.53 13.25
C LYS A 296 0.67 0.50 13.85
N SER A 297 0.68 1.74 13.37
CA SER A 297 -0.18 2.83 13.88
C SER A 297 -1.68 2.53 13.70
N VAL A 298 -2.06 1.95 12.55
CA VAL A 298 -3.44 1.53 12.29
C VAL A 298 -3.84 0.41 13.24
N PHE A 299 -2.99 -0.59 13.44
CA PHE A 299 -3.23 -1.68 14.40
C PHE A 299 -3.45 -1.17 15.83
N GLU A 300 -2.62 -0.22 16.29
CA GLU A 300 -2.78 0.42 17.60
C GLU A 300 -4.14 1.14 17.72
N THR A 301 -4.55 1.82 16.65
CA THR A 301 -5.85 2.51 16.58
C THR A 301 -7.03 1.54 16.55
N ALA A 302 -6.89 0.44 15.82
CA ALA A 302 -7.91 -0.57 15.57
C ALA A 302 -8.21 -1.48 16.78
N SER A 303 -7.26 -1.61 17.71
CA SER A 303 -7.25 -2.67 18.74
C SER A 303 -8.44 -2.70 19.72
N ASN A 304 -9.31 -1.69 19.70
CA ASN A 304 -10.49 -1.63 20.58
C ASN A 304 -11.83 -1.69 19.82
N HIS A 305 -11.82 -1.82 18.50
CA HIS A 305 -13.05 -1.88 17.72
C HIS A 305 -13.46 -3.35 17.49
N PRO A 306 -14.74 -3.72 17.72
CA PRO A 306 -15.19 -5.11 17.68
C PRO A 306 -14.95 -5.80 16.32
N PHE A 307 -15.07 -5.04 15.23
CA PHE A 307 -14.98 -5.55 13.86
C PHE A 307 -13.63 -5.29 13.18
N LEU A 308 -12.58 -5.01 13.96
CA LEU A 308 -11.21 -4.89 13.48
C LEU A 308 -10.33 -5.90 14.23
N VAL A 309 -9.32 -6.46 13.55
CA VAL A 309 -8.34 -7.36 14.17
C VAL A 309 -7.40 -6.56 15.08
N GLY A 310 -7.36 -6.95 16.35
CA GLY A 310 -6.52 -6.28 17.33
C GLY A 310 -5.04 -6.70 17.28
N LEU A 311 -4.16 -5.79 17.67
CA LEU A 311 -2.73 -6.04 17.83
C LEU A 311 -2.41 -6.33 19.29
N HIS A 312 -1.71 -7.43 19.53
CA HIS A 312 -1.17 -7.78 20.84
C HIS A 312 0.21 -7.16 21.05
N SER A 313 1.16 -7.44 20.14
CA SER A 313 2.53 -6.94 20.25
C SER A 313 3.24 -6.92 18.90
N CYS A 314 4.29 -6.11 18.80
CA CYS A 314 5.25 -6.12 17.70
C CYS A 314 6.65 -6.35 18.25
N PHE A 315 7.44 -7.16 17.56
CA PHE A 315 8.86 -7.35 17.85
C PHE A 315 9.63 -7.69 16.57
N GLN A 316 10.96 -7.64 16.61
CA GLN A 316 11.80 -7.87 15.44
C GLN A 316 13.01 -8.73 15.75
N THR A 317 13.57 -9.33 14.71
CA THR A 317 14.92 -9.91 14.69
C THR A 317 15.76 -9.17 13.65
N ASP A 318 17.02 -9.53 13.48
CA ASP A 318 17.91 -8.91 12.48
C ASP A 318 17.37 -9.04 11.03
N SER A 319 16.54 -10.03 10.77
CA SER A 319 16.05 -10.39 9.44
C SER A 319 14.54 -10.22 9.24
N ARG A 320 13.75 -10.05 10.32
CA ARG A 320 12.28 -10.12 10.26
C ARG A 320 11.58 -9.16 11.21
N LEU A 321 10.36 -8.80 10.82
CA LEU A 321 9.37 -8.09 11.62
C LEU A 321 8.21 -9.04 11.95
N PHE A 322 7.72 -8.97 13.18
CA PHE A 322 6.65 -9.82 13.69
C PHE A 322 5.53 -8.95 14.26
N PHE A 323 4.32 -9.18 13.76
CA PHE A 323 3.09 -8.63 14.31
C PHE A 323 2.30 -9.77 14.94
N VAL A 324 2.15 -9.75 16.26
CA VAL A 324 1.30 -10.68 17.02
C VAL A 324 -0.09 -10.09 17.10
N ILE A 325 -1.05 -10.71 16.43
CA ILE A 325 -2.42 -10.23 16.26
C ILE A 325 -3.41 -11.27 16.76
N GLU A 326 -4.64 -10.83 17.01
CA GLU A 326 -5.76 -11.71 17.35
C GLU A 326 -5.91 -12.84 16.33
N PHE A 327 -6.03 -14.09 16.81
CA PHE A 327 -6.36 -15.23 15.96
C PHE A 327 -7.87 -15.30 15.75
N VAL A 328 -8.31 -15.33 14.49
CA VAL A 328 -9.73 -15.35 14.11
C VAL A 328 -10.03 -16.70 13.42
N PRO A 329 -10.72 -17.64 14.10
CA PRO A 329 -10.74 -19.05 13.69
C PRO A 329 -11.77 -19.42 12.61
N GLY A 330 -12.77 -18.57 12.33
CA GLY A 330 -13.89 -18.90 11.43
C GLY A 330 -13.56 -18.79 9.93
N GLY A 331 -12.30 -18.54 9.58
CA GLY A 331 -11.84 -18.32 8.21
C GLY A 331 -12.18 -16.93 7.71
N ASP A 332 -12.34 -16.79 6.39
CA ASP A 332 -12.66 -15.53 5.71
C ASP A 332 -13.91 -15.65 4.83
N LEU A 333 -14.44 -14.49 4.41
CA LEU A 333 -15.61 -14.44 3.54
C LEU A 333 -15.35 -15.06 2.16
N MET A 334 -14.11 -15.11 1.67
CA MET A 334 -13.80 -15.79 0.40
C MET A 334 -14.05 -17.29 0.53
N PHE A 335 -13.52 -17.93 1.58
CA PHE A 335 -13.75 -19.34 1.87
C PHE A 335 -15.24 -19.63 2.11
N HIS A 336 -15.94 -18.74 2.83
CA HIS A 336 -17.39 -18.85 3.02
C HIS A 336 -18.16 -18.79 1.68
N MET A 337 -17.81 -17.84 0.81
CA MET A 337 -18.40 -17.68 -0.52
C MET A 337 -18.13 -18.87 -1.44
N GLN A 338 -16.95 -19.48 -1.37
CA GLN A 338 -16.63 -20.68 -2.17
C GLN A 338 -17.55 -21.87 -1.82
N ARG A 339 -17.95 -22.00 -0.55
CA ARG A 339 -18.86 -23.05 -0.07
C ARG A 339 -20.33 -22.73 -0.36
N GLN A 340 -20.76 -21.50 -0.06
CA GLN A 340 -22.17 -21.09 -0.21
C GLN A 340 -22.54 -20.71 -1.65
N ARG A 341 -21.55 -20.36 -2.48
CA ARG A 341 -21.66 -19.78 -3.84
C ARG A 341 -22.33 -18.41 -3.89
N LYS A 342 -23.40 -18.20 -3.14
CA LYS A 342 -24.16 -16.96 -3.05
C LYS A 342 -24.85 -16.89 -1.70
N LEU A 343 -24.85 -15.72 -1.08
CA LEU A 343 -25.50 -15.47 0.21
C LEU A 343 -26.92 -14.91 0.02
N PRO A 344 -27.85 -15.24 0.95
CA PRO A 344 -29.10 -14.51 1.08
C PRO A 344 -28.85 -13.02 1.37
N GLU A 345 -29.78 -12.15 0.94
CA GLU A 345 -29.66 -10.71 1.16
C GLU A 345 -29.55 -10.35 2.65
N ASP A 346 -30.18 -11.13 3.53
CA ASP A 346 -30.12 -10.90 4.98
C ASP A 346 -28.72 -11.17 5.56
N HIS A 347 -28.01 -12.17 5.02
CA HIS A 347 -26.63 -12.45 5.39
C HIS A 347 -25.70 -11.34 4.88
N ALA A 348 -25.85 -10.98 3.60
CA ALA A 348 -25.09 -9.89 3.01
C ALA A 348 -25.33 -8.57 3.75
N ARG A 349 -26.56 -8.29 4.18
CA ARG A 349 -26.92 -7.09 4.96
C ARG A 349 -26.22 -7.06 6.31
N PHE A 350 -26.23 -8.18 7.03
CA PHE A 350 -25.56 -8.30 8.33
C PHE A 350 -24.06 -7.99 8.19
N TYR A 351 -23.35 -8.70 7.31
CA TYR A 351 -21.91 -8.49 7.11
C TYR A 351 -21.58 -7.09 6.61
N SER A 352 -22.37 -6.55 5.68
CA SER A 352 -22.14 -5.19 5.17
C SER A 352 -22.32 -4.14 6.26
N ALA A 353 -23.27 -4.32 7.18
CA ALA A 353 -23.49 -3.39 8.27
C ALA A 353 -22.31 -3.37 9.27
N GLU A 354 -21.73 -4.53 9.60
CA GLU A 354 -20.52 -4.62 10.42
C GLU A 354 -19.30 -4.00 9.74
N ILE A 355 -19.14 -4.24 8.42
CA ILE A 355 -18.07 -3.62 7.62
C ILE A 355 -18.24 -2.09 7.57
N ILE A 356 -19.47 -1.58 7.44
CA ILE A 356 -19.75 -0.13 7.47
C ILE A 356 -19.28 0.47 8.79
N LEU A 357 -19.57 -0.16 9.92
CA LEU A 357 -19.11 0.31 11.24
C LEU A 357 -17.58 0.29 11.34
N ALA A 358 -16.93 -0.79 10.87
CA ALA A 358 -15.47 -0.90 10.85
C ALA A 358 -14.81 0.20 9.99
N LEU A 359 -15.32 0.44 8.78
CA LEU A 359 -14.80 1.47 7.88
C LEU A 359 -15.07 2.88 8.41
N HIS A 360 -16.27 3.15 8.93
CA HIS A 360 -16.59 4.44 9.55
C HIS A 360 -15.65 4.76 10.72
N PHE A 361 -15.37 3.77 11.58
CA PHE A 361 -14.38 3.93 12.65
C PHE A 361 -13.01 4.34 12.10
N LEU A 362 -12.52 3.66 11.06
CA LEU A 362 -11.24 4.00 10.42
C LEU A 362 -11.27 5.41 9.80
N HIS A 363 -12.34 5.74 9.06
CA HIS A 363 -12.51 7.04 8.39
C HIS A 363 -12.58 8.19 9.41
N SER A 364 -13.29 8.01 10.52
CA SER A 364 -13.34 8.99 11.63
C SER A 364 -11.98 9.24 12.30
N ARG A 365 -11.02 8.33 12.12
CA ARG A 365 -9.62 8.46 12.55
C ARG A 365 -8.69 8.94 11.44
N GLY A 366 -9.23 9.31 10.28
CA GLY A 366 -8.47 9.78 9.13
C GLY A 366 -7.68 8.67 8.44
N ILE A 367 -8.23 7.45 8.38
CA ILE A 367 -7.59 6.27 7.83
C ILE A 367 -8.43 5.72 6.67
N ILE A 368 -7.89 5.71 5.44
CA ILE A 368 -8.49 5.00 4.30
C ILE A 368 -7.93 3.57 4.30
N TYR A 369 -8.79 2.55 4.16
CA TYR A 369 -8.39 1.14 4.25
C TYR A 369 -7.74 0.61 2.95
N ARG A 370 -8.34 0.90 1.79
CA ARG A 370 -7.81 0.67 0.42
C ARG A 370 -7.60 -0.78 -0.04
N ASP A 371 -7.85 -1.78 0.78
CA ASP A 371 -7.76 -3.20 0.38
C ASP A 371 -8.92 -4.05 0.92
N LEU A 372 -10.14 -3.51 0.87
CA LEU A 372 -11.35 -4.31 1.13
C LEU A 372 -11.59 -5.30 0.00
N LYS A 373 -11.63 -6.58 0.37
CA LYS A 373 -11.92 -7.74 -0.48
C LYS A 373 -12.40 -8.90 0.39
N LEU A 374 -12.99 -9.93 -0.23
CA LEU A 374 -13.51 -11.10 0.49
C LEU A 374 -12.45 -11.78 1.38
N ASP A 375 -11.20 -11.88 0.93
CA ASP A 375 -10.10 -12.51 1.66
C ASP A 375 -9.69 -11.74 2.93
N ASN A 376 -9.93 -10.43 2.97
CA ASN A 376 -9.55 -9.56 4.09
C ASN A 376 -10.68 -9.33 5.11
N VAL A 377 -11.83 -9.98 4.93
CA VAL A 377 -12.94 -9.97 5.88
C VAL A 377 -12.99 -11.33 6.57
N LEU A 378 -12.40 -11.42 7.76
CA LEU A 378 -12.37 -12.63 8.57
C LEU A 378 -13.71 -12.82 9.29
N ILE A 379 -14.03 -14.05 9.67
CA ILE A 379 -15.22 -14.40 10.46
C ILE A 379 -14.73 -15.01 11.77
N ASP A 380 -15.16 -14.47 12.92
CA ASP A 380 -14.81 -15.00 14.23
C ASP A 380 -15.63 -16.24 14.61
N ALA A 381 -15.34 -16.83 15.79
CA ALA A 381 -15.98 -18.06 16.24
C ALA A 381 -17.50 -17.93 16.42
N GLU A 382 -18.00 -16.72 16.68
CA GLU A 382 -19.43 -16.44 16.84
C GLU A 382 -20.12 -16.14 15.51
N GLY A 383 -19.37 -15.77 14.48
CA GLY A 383 -19.88 -15.47 13.14
C GLY A 383 -19.87 -13.98 12.76
N HIS A 384 -19.30 -13.11 13.60
CA HIS A 384 -19.13 -11.68 13.29
C HIS A 384 -17.88 -11.45 12.43
N VAL A 385 -17.86 -10.37 11.66
CA VAL A 385 -16.69 -10.08 10.80
C VAL A 385 -15.62 -9.26 11.50
N LYS A 386 -14.37 -9.45 11.07
CA LYS A 386 -13.23 -8.61 11.43
C LYS A 386 -12.41 -8.27 10.20
N LEU A 387 -12.17 -6.98 9.93
CA LEU A 387 -11.24 -6.56 8.87
C LEU A 387 -9.80 -6.78 9.33
N THR A 388 -8.96 -7.32 8.45
CA THR A 388 -7.54 -7.59 8.69
C THR A 388 -6.63 -6.90 7.67
N ASP A 389 -5.32 -7.13 7.71
CA ASP A 389 -4.32 -6.67 6.74
C ASP A 389 -4.34 -5.15 6.45
N TYR A 390 -3.84 -4.36 7.41
CA TYR A 390 -3.78 -2.89 7.32
C TYR A 390 -2.60 -2.36 6.51
N GLY A 391 -1.84 -3.21 5.82
CA GLY A 391 -0.68 -2.78 5.03
C GLY A 391 -1.05 -1.76 3.95
N MET A 392 -2.23 -1.84 3.36
CA MET A 392 -2.63 -0.89 2.32
C MET A 392 -3.21 0.41 2.86
N CYS A 393 -3.34 0.59 4.18
CA CYS A 393 -3.99 1.77 4.75
C CYS A 393 -3.28 3.09 4.42
N LYS A 394 -4.04 4.19 4.47
CA LYS A 394 -3.52 5.56 4.40
C LYS A 394 -4.05 6.36 5.57
N GLU A 395 -3.17 6.70 6.50
CA GLU A 395 -3.51 7.54 7.66
C GLU A 395 -3.30 9.04 7.39
N ASN A 396 -3.75 9.86 8.35
CA ASN A 396 -3.64 11.32 8.36
C ASN A 396 -4.40 12.00 7.22
N ILE A 397 -5.57 11.45 6.88
CA ILE A 397 -6.52 12.06 5.95
C ILE A 397 -7.51 12.89 6.78
N GLY A 398 -7.32 14.21 6.78
CA GLY A 398 -8.28 15.14 7.37
C GLY A 398 -9.49 15.41 6.46
N PRO A 399 -10.48 16.19 6.93
CA PRO A 399 -11.60 16.62 6.11
C PRO A 399 -11.11 17.34 4.84
N GLY A 400 -11.50 16.82 3.67
CA GLY A 400 -11.09 17.34 2.36
C GLY A 400 -9.67 16.98 1.90
N ASP A 401 -8.88 16.29 2.73
CA ASP A 401 -7.57 15.76 2.31
C ASP A 401 -7.75 14.57 1.36
N VAL A 402 -6.81 14.45 0.43
CA VAL A 402 -6.83 13.40 -0.61
C VAL A 402 -5.44 12.79 -0.81
N THR A 403 -5.38 11.62 -1.44
CA THR A 403 -4.17 10.90 -1.81
C THR A 403 -4.27 10.39 -3.26
N SER A 404 -3.14 10.11 -3.91
CA SER A 404 -3.09 9.64 -5.33
C SER A 404 -2.26 8.37 -5.53
N THR A 405 -2.04 7.60 -4.46
CA THR A 405 -1.31 6.34 -4.61
C THR A 405 -2.16 5.33 -5.37
N PHE A 406 -1.69 4.84 -6.51
CA PHE A 406 -2.37 3.73 -7.18
C PHE A 406 -2.10 2.44 -6.41
N CYS A 407 -3.13 1.88 -5.76
CA CYS A 407 -3.06 0.64 -4.97
C CYS A 407 -4.45 -0.03 -4.88
N GLY A 408 -4.49 -1.21 -4.26
CA GLY A 408 -5.69 -2.02 -4.09
C GLY A 408 -5.69 -3.27 -4.98
N THR A 409 -6.60 -4.19 -4.68
CA THR A 409 -6.78 -5.44 -5.44
C THR A 409 -7.59 -5.18 -6.72
N PRO A 410 -7.16 -5.62 -7.93
CA PRO A 410 -7.72 -5.19 -9.21
C PRO A 410 -9.26 -5.19 -9.33
N ASN A 411 -9.94 -6.22 -8.82
CA ASN A 411 -11.40 -6.33 -8.85
C ASN A 411 -12.13 -5.30 -7.98
N TYR A 412 -11.47 -4.69 -7.01
CA TYR A 412 -12.07 -3.76 -6.04
C TYR A 412 -11.58 -2.32 -6.23
N ILE A 413 -10.68 -2.06 -7.18
CA ILE A 413 -10.16 -0.71 -7.43
C ILE A 413 -11.30 0.20 -7.91
N ALA A 414 -11.43 1.36 -7.28
CA ALA A 414 -12.44 2.35 -7.62
C ALA A 414 -12.11 3.09 -8.94
N PRO A 415 -13.13 3.56 -9.69
CA PRO A 415 -12.93 4.24 -10.97
C PRO A 415 -12.02 5.46 -10.89
N GLU A 416 -12.11 6.26 -9.82
CA GLU A 416 -11.27 7.45 -9.61
C GLU A 416 -9.77 7.10 -9.49
N ILE A 417 -9.42 5.96 -8.89
CA ILE A 417 -8.03 5.48 -8.82
C ILE A 417 -7.53 5.13 -10.23
N LEU A 418 -8.36 4.46 -11.04
CA LEU A 418 -8.03 4.06 -12.41
C LEU A 418 -7.91 5.25 -13.37
N ARG A 419 -8.65 6.32 -13.12
CA ARG A 419 -8.50 7.61 -13.83
C ARG A 419 -7.26 8.39 -13.38
N GLY A 420 -6.64 8.01 -12.26
CA GLY A 420 -5.48 8.68 -11.69
C GLY A 420 -5.84 9.98 -10.99
N GLU A 421 -7.08 10.10 -10.54
CA GLU A 421 -7.60 11.22 -9.74
C GLU A 421 -7.07 11.13 -8.30
N ASP A 422 -6.98 12.27 -7.61
CA ASP A 422 -6.79 12.26 -6.17
C ASP A 422 -8.10 11.77 -5.51
N TYR A 423 -8.00 10.94 -4.48
CA TYR A 423 -9.13 10.27 -3.85
C TYR A 423 -9.06 10.32 -2.32
N GLY A 424 -10.22 10.18 -1.68
CA GLY A 424 -10.40 10.11 -0.22
C GLY A 424 -11.01 8.78 0.22
N PHE A 425 -11.92 8.83 1.18
CA PHE A 425 -12.62 7.65 1.74
C PHE A 425 -13.56 6.95 0.74
N SER A 426 -13.93 7.62 -0.35
CA SER A 426 -14.88 7.13 -1.38
C SER A 426 -14.52 5.74 -1.94
N VAL A 427 -13.23 5.43 -1.99
CA VAL A 427 -12.71 4.19 -2.58
C VAL A 427 -13.08 2.95 -1.76
N ASP A 428 -13.20 3.08 -0.44
CA ASP A 428 -13.60 1.97 0.44
C ASP A 428 -15.09 1.65 0.27
N TRP A 429 -15.93 2.68 0.06
CA TRP A 429 -17.36 2.51 -0.20
C TRP A 429 -17.64 1.87 -1.57
N TRP A 430 -16.82 2.18 -2.57
CA TRP A 430 -16.86 1.44 -3.84
C TRP A 430 -16.53 -0.05 -3.64
N ALA A 431 -15.43 -0.34 -2.93
CA ALA A 431 -15.02 -1.71 -2.66
C ALA A 431 -16.09 -2.49 -1.88
N LEU A 432 -16.77 -1.83 -0.93
CA LEU A 432 -17.92 -2.41 -0.23
C LEU A 432 -19.07 -2.73 -1.21
N GLY A 433 -19.36 -1.85 -2.16
CA GLY A 433 -20.33 -2.10 -3.22
C GLY A 433 -20.00 -3.34 -4.06
N VAL A 434 -18.72 -3.55 -4.39
CA VAL A 434 -18.24 -4.73 -5.13
C VAL A 434 -18.42 -5.98 -4.27
N LEU A 435 -17.99 -5.94 -3.01
CA LEU A 435 -18.10 -7.05 -2.04
C LEU A 435 -19.57 -7.44 -1.80
N MET A 436 -20.46 -6.46 -1.64
CA MET A 436 -21.91 -6.67 -1.54
C MET A 436 -22.49 -7.34 -2.78
N TYR A 437 -22.04 -6.93 -3.97
CA TYR A 437 -22.46 -7.55 -5.23
C TYR A 437 -22.03 -9.01 -5.25
N GLU A 438 -20.78 -9.31 -4.92
CA GLU A 438 -20.25 -10.68 -4.89
C GLU A 438 -21.02 -11.56 -3.92
N MET A 439 -21.27 -11.09 -2.70
CA MET A 439 -22.08 -11.83 -1.72
C MET A 439 -23.46 -12.18 -2.26
N MET A 440 -24.18 -11.21 -2.85
CA MET A 440 -25.56 -11.40 -3.28
C MET A 440 -25.72 -12.00 -4.68
N ALA A 441 -24.72 -11.88 -5.55
CA ALA A 441 -24.77 -12.38 -6.93
C ALA A 441 -23.96 -13.67 -7.12
N GLY A 442 -23.01 -13.95 -6.23
CA GLY A 442 -22.10 -15.10 -6.28
C GLY A 442 -20.99 -15.00 -7.33
N ARG A 443 -20.71 -13.79 -7.82
CA ARG A 443 -19.71 -13.50 -8.86
C ARG A 443 -19.33 -12.03 -8.86
N SER A 444 -18.23 -11.67 -9.50
CA SER A 444 -17.82 -10.26 -9.63
C SER A 444 -18.81 -9.48 -10.49
N PRO A 445 -19.09 -8.19 -10.18
CA PRO A 445 -19.89 -7.32 -11.05
C PRO A 445 -19.24 -7.08 -12.42
N PHE A 446 -17.95 -7.38 -12.55
CA PHE A 446 -17.15 -7.17 -13.75
C PHE A 446 -16.98 -8.46 -14.58
N ASP A 447 -17.44 -9.61 -14.08
CA ASP A 447 -17.41 -10.87 -14.81
C ASP A 447 -18.23 -10.79 -16.10
N VAL A 448 -17.57 -10.99 -17.24
CA VAL A 448 -18.23 -11.02 -18.55
C VAL A 448 -18.76 -12.43 -18.82
N VAL A 449 -19.99 -12.68 -18.39
CA VAL A 449 -20.71 -13.94 -18.68
C VAL A 449 -20.83 -14.14 -20.19
N GLY A 450 -20.23 -15.22 -20.72
CA GLY A 450 -20.41 -15.69 -22.10
C GLY A 450 -19.25 -15.48 -23.08
N MET A 451 -18.07 -15.05 -22.61
CA MET A 451 -16.88 -14.77 -23.44
C MET A 451 -15.64 -15.57 -22.98
N ALA A 452 -15.85 -16.73 -22.36
CA ALA A 452 -14.76 -17.63 -21.96
C ALA A 452 -14.19 -18.33 -23.21
N GLY A 453 -13.21 -17.71 -23.87
CA GLY A 453 -12.57 -18.27 -25.06
C GLY A 453 -11.35 -17.51 -25.57
N ASP A 454 -11.28 -16.19 -25.38
CA ASP A 454 -10.17 -15.38 -25.89
C ASP A 454 -9.14 -15.05 -24.81
N ALA A 455 -7.92 -15.57 -24.97
CA ALA A 455 -6.82 -15.41 -24.01
C ALA A 455 -6.35 -13.95 -23.80
N GLU A 456 -6.66 -13.03 -24.73
CA GLU A 456 -6.34 -11.60 -24.60
C GLU A 456 -7.28 -10.85 -23.62
N GLN A 457 -8.45 -11.41 -23.30
CA GLN A 457 -9.49 -10.77 -22.49
C GLN A 457 -9.39 -11.08 -20.99
N ASN A 458 -8.41 -11.90 -20.57
CA ASN A 458 -8.09 -12.19 -19.17
C ASN A 458 -6.97 -11.27 -18.61
N THR A 459 -6.84 -10.06 -19.16
CA THR A 459 -5.85 -9.08 -18.71
C THR A 459 -6.47 -8.09 -17.73
N GLU A 460 -5.68 -7.62 -16.75
CA GLU A 460 -6.12 -6.62 -15.77
C GLU A 460 -6.66 -5.33 -16.43
N ASP A 461 -6.19 -4.98 -17.61
CA ASP A 461 -6.58 -3.74 -18.30
C ASP A 461 -7.96 -3.84 -18.92
N TYR A 462 -8.32 -5.02 -19.41
CA TYR A 462 -9.67 -5.27 -19.85
C TYR A 462 -10.64 -5.16 -18.67
N LEU A 463 -10.24 -5.69 -17.51
CA LEU A 463 -10.99 -5.50 -16.26
C LEU A 463 -11.09 -4.01 -15.87
N PHE A 464 -9.99 -3.25 -15.92
CA PHE A 464 -10.00 -1.82 -15.61
C PHE A 464 -10.88 -1.02 -16.58
N GLN A 465 -10.86 -1.36 -17.87
CA GLN A 465 -11.75 -0.78 -18.87
C GLN A 465 -13.22 -1.10 -18.54
N ILE A 466 -13.53 -2.34 -18.17
CA ILE A 466 -14.87 -2.74 -17.72
C ILE A 466 -15.31 -1.91 -16.51
N ILE A 467 -14.44 -1.74 -15.51
CA ILE A 467 -14.72 -0.97 -14.30
C ILE A 467 -15.08 0.49 -14.67
N LEU A 468 -14.31 1.09 -15.57
CA LEU A 468 -14.47 2.49 -16.00
C LEU A 468 -15.71 2.72 -16.88
N GLU A 469 -15.93 1.86 -17.88
CA GLU A 469 -16.88 2.14 -18.97
C GLU A 469 -18.19 1.37 -18.83
N LYS A 470 -18.14 0.12 -18.38
CA LYS A 470 -19.30 -0.77 -18.44
C LYS A 470 -20.28 -0.44 -17.33
N GLN A 471 -21.55 -0.30 -17.71
CA GLN A 471 -22.62 -0.19 -16.73
C GLN A 471 -22.83 -1.55 -16.03
N ILE A 472 -22.78 -1.53 -14.70
CA ILE A 472 -22.98 -2.73 -13.89
C ILE A 472 -24.44 -3.14 -13.96
N ARG A 473 -24.68 -4.41 -14.28
CA ARG A 473 -26.04 -4.98 -14.36
C ARG A 473 -26.37 -5.72 -13.08
N ILE A 474 -27.35 -5.20 -12.35
CA ILE A 474 -27.88 -5.85 -11.14
C ILE A 474 -28.77 -7.04 -11.55
N PRO A 475 -28.55 -8.25 -11.00
CA PRO A 475 -29.39 -9.41 -11.30
C PRO A 475 -30.86 -9.17 -10.93
N ARG A 476 -31.79 -9.57 -11.81
CA ARG A 476 -33.25 -9.45 -11.57
C ARG A 476 -33.76 -10.25 -10.38
N SER A 477 -32.96 -11.20 -9.90
CA SER A 477 -33.25 -12.00 -8.70
C SER A 477 -33.08 -11.22 -7.39
N LEU A 478 -32.41 -10.06 -7.42
CA LEU A 478 -32.21 -9.23 -6.24
C LEU A 478 -33.41 -8.31 -6.02
N SER A 479 -33.71 -8.05 -4.75
CA SER A 479 -34.77 -7.13 -4.35
C SER A 479 -34.50 -5.71 -4.82
N VAL A 480 -35.55 -4.90 -4.90
CA VAL A 480 -35.41 -3.48 -5.24
C VAL A 480 -34.48 -2.77 -4.24
N LYS A 481 -34.54 -3.13 -2.96
CA LYS A 481 -33.69 -2.57 -1.90
C LYS A 481 -32.21 -2.93 -2.11
N ALA A 482 -31.92 -4.18 -2.45
CA ALA A 482 -30.57 -4.62 -2.78
C ALA A 482 -30.05 -3.92 -4.05
N ALA A 483 -30.92 -3.76 -5.05
CA ALA A 483 -30.55 -3.07 -6.28
C ALA A 483 -30.24 -1.58 -6.05
N THR A 484 -30.97 -0.89 -5.17
CA THR A 484 -30.72 0.54 -4.89
C THR A 484 -29.43 0.73 -4.10
N VAL A 485 -29.14 -0.10 -3.09
CA VAL A 485 -27.89 0.03 -2.32
C VAL A 485 -26.66 -0.25 -3.19
N LEU A 486 -26.72 -1.29 -4.04
CA LEU A 486 -25.63 -1.61 -4.96
C LEU A 486 -25.39 -0.48 -5.96
N LYS A 487 -26.45 0.13 -6.51
CA LYS A 487 -26.31 1.29 -7.40
C LYS A 487 -25.71 2.50 -6.69
N GLY A 488 -26.05 2.72 -5.42
CA GLY A 488 -25.50 3.81 -4.61
C GLY A 488 -24.00 3.66 -4.39
N PHE A 489 -23.54 2.51 -3.89
CA PHE A 489 -22.12 2.27 -3.65
C PHE A 489 -21.31 2.13 -4.95
N LEU A 490 -21.88 1.53 -5.99
CA LEU A 490 -21.22 1.35 -7.28
C LEU A 490 -21.44 2.51 -8.26
N ASN A 491 -21.68 3.71 -7.73
CA ASN A 491 -21.66 4.91 -8.54
C ASN A 491 -20.22 5.24 -8.95
N LYS A 492 -19.99 5.43 -10.25
CA LYS A 492 -18.67 5.71 -10.82
C LYS A 492 -18.19 7.13 -10.55
N ASP A 493 -19.10 8.01 -10.18
CA ASP A 493 -18.80 9.34 -9.69
C ASP A 493 -18.75 9.30 -8.15
N PRO A 494 -17.58 9.56 -7.53
CA PRO A 494 -17.46 9.53 -6.07
C PRO A 494 -18.30 10.60 -5.37
N SER A 495 -18.63 11.75 -5.99
CA SER A 495 -19.46 12.77 -5.32
C SER A 495 -20.93 12.38 -5.21
N GLU A 496 -21.39 11.47 -6.06
CA GLU A 496 -22.76 10.96 -6.09
C GLU A 496 -22.85 9.53 -5.51
N ARG A 497 -21.77 9.04 -4.89
CA ARG A 497 -21.67 7.70 -4.33
C ARG A 497 -22.20 7.70 -2.89
N LEU A 498 -22.99 6.68 -2.57
CA LEU A 498 -23.52 6.47 -1.21
C LEU A 498 -22.38 6.43 -0.19
N GLY A 499 -22.52 7.18 0.91
CA GLY A 499 -21.51 7.27 1.97
C GLY A 499 -20.36 8.26 1.71
N CYS A 500 -20.45 9.08 0.64
CA CYS A 500 -19.42 10.06 0.27
C CYS A 500 -19.81 11.52 0.56
N ASN A 501 -20.72 11.76 1.51
CA ASN A 501 -20.99 13.12 2.01
C ASN A 501 -19.74 13.72 2.65
N GLU A 502 -19.62 15.06 2.64
CA GLU A 502 -18.47 15.76 3.23
C GLU A 502 -18.34 15.50 4.74
N ASP A 503 -19.46 15.35 5.43
CA ASP A 503 -19.52 14.96 6.84
C ASP A 503 -19.65 13.43 6.97
N ILE A 504 -18.69 12.83 7.69
CA ILE A 504 -18.57 11.38 7.86
C ILE A 504 -19.72 10.79 8.68
N ASP A 505 -20.25 11.54 9.65
CA ASP A 505 -21.35 11.09 10.49
C ASP A 505 -22.70 11.21 9.76
N GLU A 506 -22.87 12.26 8.94
CA GLU A 506 -24.02 12.35 8.03
C GLU A 506 -23.98 11.24 6.96
N ALA A 507 -22.80 10.91 6.42
CA ALA A 507 -22.60 9.78 5.52
C ALA A 507 -22.99 8.45 6.18
N LEU A 508 -22.61 8.24 7.44
CA LEU A 508 -23.04 7.05 8.19
C LEU A 508 -24.56 7.00 8.36
N GLU A 509 -25.19 8.10 8.75
CA GLU A 509 -26.64 8.14 8.95
C GLU A 509 -27.41 7.91 7.64
N GLU A 510 -26.91 8.41 6.51
CA GLU A 510 -27.46 8.10 5.18
C GLU A 510 -27.45 6.59 4.91
N MET A 511 -26.33 5.92 5.19
CA MET A 511 -26.23 4.46 5.03
C MET A 511 -27.15 3.72 6.01
N LYS A 512 -27.22 4.15 7.28
CA LYS A 512 -28.10 3.55 8.30
C LYS A 512 -29.58 3.63 7.92
N THR A 513 -29.99 4.73 7.31
CA THR A 513 -31.38 5.01 6.92
C THR A 513 -31.73 4.54 5.51
N HIS A 514 -30.75 4.09 4.72
CA HIS A 514 -30.97 3.53 3.39
C HIS A 514 -31.94 2.32 3.46
N ALA A 515 -32.86 2.20 2.50
CA ALA A 515 -33.97 1.23 2.53
C ALA A 515 -33.55 -0.25 2.64
N PHE A 516 -32.31 -0.57 2.28
CA PHE A 516 -31.72 -1.90 2.43
C PHE A 516 -31.40 -2.24 3.89
N PHE A 517 -30.98 -1.27 4.70
CA PHE A 517 -30.61 -1.47 6.10
C PHE A 517 -31.73 -1.05 7.07
N ARG A 518 -32.49 -0.01 6.70
CA ARG A 518 -33.56 0.56 7.52
C ARG A 518 -34.60 -0.49 7.93
N ASN A 519 -34.89 -0.52 9.23
CA ASN A 519 -35.82 -1.44 9.91
C ASN A 519 -35.37 -2.91 9.93
N SER A 520 -34.16 -3.25 9.47
CA SER A 520 -33.63 -4.62 9.50
C SER A 520 -32.43 -4.77 10.40
N ILE A 521 -31.71 -3.68 10.68
CA ILE A 521 -30.54 -3.64 11.55
C ILE A 521 -30.80 -2.63 12.67
N ASP A 522 -30.60 -3.08 13.91
CA ASP A 522 -30.39 -2.18 15.04
C ASP A 522 -28.88 -1.95 15.17
N TRP A 523 -28.44 -0.74 14.83
CA TRP A 523 -27.02 -0.42 14.70
C TRP A 523 -26.30 -0.34 16.05
N GLU A 524 -27.01 0.06 17.11
CA GLU A 524 -26.44 0.11 18.47
C GLU A 524 -26.23 -1.30 19.01
N LEU A 525 -27.22 -2.18 18.83
CA LEU A 525 -27.09 -3.59 19.18
C LEU A 525 -26.05 -4.30 18.31
N LEU A 526 -25.95 -3.95 17.03
CA LEU A 526 -24.95 -4.53 16.13
C LEU A 526 -23.54 -4.15 16.58
N GLU A 527 -23.26 -2.87 16.81
CA GLU A 527 -21.96 -2.39 17.31
C GLU A 527 -21.59 -3.02 18.66
N ALA A 528 -22.58 -3.25 19.53
CA ALA A 528 -22.39 -3.94 20.80
C ALA A 528 -22.27 -5.48 20.68
N ARG A 529 -22.24 -6.04 19.46
CA ARG A 529 -22.26 -7.49 19.16
C ARG A 529 -23.41 -8.25 19.83
N GLN A 530 -24.58 -7.63 19.91
CA GLN A 530 -25.81 -8.21 20.49
C GLN A 530 -26.79 -8.72 19.43
N VAL A 531 -26.55 -8.44 18.15
CA VAL A 531 -27.29 -9.02 17.03
C VAL A 531 -26.68 -10.38 16.70
N VAL A 532 -27.50 -11.44 16.72
CA VAL A 532 -27.05 -12.81 16.44
C VAL A 532 -26.60 -12.94 14.97
N PRO A 533 -25.37 -13.42 14.71
CA PRO A 533 -24.90 -13.66 13.35
C PRO A 533 -25.76 -14.68 12.58
N PRO A 534 -25.94 -14.48 11.25
CA PRO A 534 -26.76 -15.36 10.42
C PRO A 534 -26.08 -16.69 10.08
N TYR A 535 -24.78 -16.81 10.35
CA TYR A 535 -23.98 -18.01 10.14
C TYR A 535 -23.06 -18.22 11.34
N ASN A 536 -23.03 -19.46 11.83
CA ASN A 536 -22.07 -19.90 12.83
C ASN A 536 -21.04 -20.82 12.14
N PRO A 537 -19.73 -20.49 12.17
CA PRO A 537 -18.71 -21.29 11.53
C PRO A 537 -18.55 -22.71 12.10
N SER A 538 -19.12 -22.99 13.28
CA SER A 538 -19.02 -24.28 13.98
C SER A 538 -17.59 -24.63 14.38
N VAL A 539 -16.87 -23.62 14.87
CA VAL A 539 -15.51 -23.74 15.41
C VAL A 539 -15.52 -24.63 16.65
N ALA A 540 -14.70 -25.69 16.64
CA ALA A 540 -14.67 -26.68 17.72
C ALA A 540 -13.89 -26.20 18.96
N ASN A 541 -12.82 -25.42 18.76
CA ASN A 541 -11.99 -24.85 19.81
C ASN A 541 -11.17 -23.65 19.28
N ASP A 542 -10.44 -22.99 20.17
CA ASP A 542 -9.59 -21.82 19.90
C ASP A 542 -8.39 -22.09 18.96
N ARG A 543 -8.09 -23.36 18.67
CA ARG A 543 -7.03 -23.80 17.74
C ARG A 543 -7.59 -24.36 16.44
N ASP A 544 -8.90 -24.31 16.21
CA ASP A 544 -9.52 -24.92 15.03
C ASP A 544 -8.99 -24.32 13.72
N LEU A 545 -8.73 -25.20 12.75
CA LEU A 545 -8.16 -24.88 11.45
C LEU A 545 -9.04 -25.33 10.29
N GLN A 546 -10.24 -25.86 10.54
CA GLN A 546 -11.12 -26.43 9.49
C GLN A 546 -11.55 -25.43 8.40
N HIS A 547 -11.33 -24.13 8.64
CA HIS A 547 -11.67 -23.03 7.73
C HIS A 547 -10.46 -22.43 7.02
N PHE A 548 -9.26 -23.00 7.20
CA PHE A 548 -8.03 -22.55 6.55
C PHE A 548 -7.65 -23.51 5.41
N ASP A 549 -7.00 -22.99 4.37
CA ASP A 549 -6.57 -23.81 3.23
C ASP A 549 -5.49 -24.82 3.67
N THR A 550 -5.75 -26.09 3.39
CA THR A 550 -4.85 -27.21 3.72
C THR A 550 -3.45 -27.05 3.13
N THR A 551 -3.34 -26.35 2.00
CA THR A 551 -2.05 -26.02 1.37
C THR A 551 -1.12 -25.26 2.32
N PHE A 552 -1.67 -24.49 3.24
CA PHE A 552 -0.90 -23.79 4.27
C PHE A 552 -0.80 -24.60 5.56
N THR A 553 -1.91 -25.18 6.05
CA THR A 553 -1.91 -25.86 7.35
C THR A 553 -1.08 -27.14 7.39
N ASP A 554 -0.79 -27.73 6.23
CA ASP A 554 0.10 -28.87 6.07
C ASP A 554 1.59 -28.45 6.06
N GLU A 555 1.89 -27.15 5.91
CA GLU A 555 3.25 -26.62 5.96
C GLU A 555 3.78 -26.59 7.40
N ALA A 556 5.01 -27.06 7.61
CA ALA A 556 5.67 -26.90 8.89
C ALA A 556 5.79 -25.41 9.28
N PRO A 557 5.58 -25.06 10.57
CA PRO A 557 5.67 -23.68 11.07
C PRO A 557 7.13 -23.20 11.20
N THR A 558 8.00 -23.57 10.27
CA THR A 558 9.42 -23.17 10.27
C THR A 558 9.61 -21.86 9.53
N LEU A 559 10.51 -21.02 10.04
CA LEU A 559 11.00 -19.84 9.32
C LEU A 559 12.09 -20.27 8.35
N THR A 560 12.11 -19.66 7.16
CA THR A 560 13.24 -19.86 6.23
C THR A 560 14.53 -19.47 6.94
N PRO A 561 15.62 -20.25 6.84
CA PRO A 561 16.92 -19.85 7.40
C PRO A 561 17.37 -18.48 6.88
N ASP A 562 18.13 -17.78 7.70
CA ASP A 562 18.67 -16.48 7.35
C ASP A 562 19.95 -16.58 6.52
N ASP A 563 20.09 -15.67 5.55
CA ASP A 563 21.33 -15.45 4.84
C ASP A 563 22.10 -14.29 5.51
N PRO A 564 23.24 -14.55 6.17
CA PRO A 564 24.04 -13.51 6.83
C PRO A 564 24.44 -12.37 5.89
N ALA A 565 24.70 -12.67 4.61
CA ALA A 565 25.11 -11.66 3.63
C ALA A 565 23.97 -10.70 3.27
N VAL A 566 22.72 -11.14 3.41
CA VAL A 566 21.55 -10.27 3.26
C VAL A 566 21.35 -9.44 4.52
N ILE A 567 21.46 -10.03 5.71
CA ILE A 567 21.31 -9.31 6.98
C ILE A 567 22.29 -8.15 7.09
N GLU A 568 23.55 -8.35 6.71
CA GLU A 568 24.59 -7.31 6.74
C GLU A 568 24.26 -6.08 5.88
N ARG A 569 23.39 -6.22 4.87
CA ARG A 569 22.96 -5.12 3.99
C ARG A 569 21.75 -4.37 4.50
N ILE A 570 21.06 -4.88 5.52
CA ILE A 570 19.86 -4.28 6.07
C ILE A 570 20.27 -3.18 7.06
N ASP A 571 19.81 -1.95 6.82
CA ASP A 571 19.98 -0.86 7.79
C ASP A 571 19.02 -1.08 8.97
N GLN A 572 19.54 -1.64 10.06
CA GLN A 572 18.75 -1.94 11.26
C GLN A 572 18.16 -0.68 11.91
N SER A 573 18.77 0.49 11.70
CA SER A 573 18.31 1.74 12.30
C SER A 573 16.96 2.20 11.77
N GLU A 574 16.56 1.74 10.58
CA GLU A 574 15.26 2.04 9.96
C GLU A 574 14.08 1.40 10.70
N PHE A 575 14.34 0.35 11.47
CA PHE A 575 13.34 -0.40 12.23
C PHE A 575 13.40 -0.12 13.74
N GLU A 576 14.22 0.82 14.21
CA GLU A 576 14.25 1.23 15.61
C GLU A 576 12.87 1.75 16.06
N GLY A 577 12.38 1.27 17.21
CA GLY A 577 11.06 1.63 17.73
C GLY A 577 9.91 0.83 17.12
N PHE A 578 10.20 -0.25 16.38
CA PHE A 578 9.20 -1.20 15.92
C PHE A 578 8.52 -1.93 17.09
N GLU A 579 9.23 -2.18 18.18
CA GLU A 579 8.71 -2.89 19.35
C GLU A 579 7.46 -2.19 19.91
N TYR A 580 6.45 -2.98 20.23
CA TYR A 580 5.19 -2.53 20.80
C TYR A 580 4.57 -3.64 21.62
N ILE A 581 3.89 -3.25 22.70
CA ILE A 581 3.02 -4.14 23.48
C ILE A 581 1.75 -3.36 23.75
N ASN A 582 0.61 -3.98 23.47
CA ASN A 582 -0.68 -3.35 23.70
C ASN A 582 -0.94 -3.21 25.20
N PRO A 583 -1.00 -1.97 25.74
CA PRO A 583 -1.11 -1.75 27.18
C PRO A 583 -2.44 -2.24 27.77
N LEU A 584 -3.48 -2.37 26.94
CA LEU A 584 -4.81 -2.81 27.37
C LEU A 584 -4.89 -4.33 27.52
N LEU A 585 -4.18 -5.07 26.66
CA LEU A 585 -4.12 -6.53 26.75
C LEU A 585 -3.23 -7.00 27.91
N MET A 586 -2.19 -6.23 28.28
CA MET A 586 -1.36 -6.51 29.47
C MET A 586 -2.18 -6.57 30.76
N SER A 587 -3.14 -5.64 30.94
CA SER A 587 -3.95 -5.58 32.17
C SER A 587 -4.81 -6.82 32.42
N LYS A 588 -5.17 -7.57 31.37
CA LYS A 588 -5.93 -8.82 31.46
C LYS A 588 -5.03 -10.04 31.74
N GLU A 589 -3.77 -9.97 31.33
CA GLU A 589 -2.79 -11.05 31.55
C GLU A 589 -2.11 -10.96 32.92
N ASP A 590 -1.89 -9.75 33.44
CA ASP A 590 -1.36 -9.51 34.80
C ASP A 590 -2.38 -9.77 35.92
N SER A 591 -3.64 -10.06 35.57
CA SER A 591 -4.73 -10.33 36.53
C SER A 591 -5.12 -11.83 36.64
N VAL A 592 -4.28 -12.73 36.12
CA VAL A 592 -4.44 -14.20 36.25
C VAL A 592 -3.46 -14.78 37.27
#